data_AF-A0A5C8TRQ3-F1
#
_entry.id   AF-A0A5C8TRQ3-F1
#
_cell.length_a   1.000
_cell.length_b   1.000
_cell.length_c   1.000
_cell.angle_alpha   90.00
_cell.angle_beta   90.00
_cell.angle_gamma   90.00
#
_symmetry.space_group_name_H-M   'P 1'
#
loop_
_entity.id
_entity.type
_entity.pdbx_description
1 polymer ?
#
loop_
_entity_poly.entity_id
_entity_poly.type
_entity_poly.pdbx_seq_one_letter_code
_entity_poly.pdbx_strand_id
1 'polypeptide(L)'
;MTQSVLTEEILPLPRLLVEPVVRAALIEDLGRAGDITTDAIVPPGERMRGVIASRQDGVISGIDAAAIAFALIDPAVTVTVERGDGARVAPGDVVLRLDGPARAILTAERVALNLLCRMSGVATATNGLVEAARPHGKASIVCTRKTTPGLRALEKHAVRAGGGSNHRFGLDDAVLIKDNHVAVAGGIVPAIQRARARAGHLVKIECEVDSLEQLEEALSVGVDAVLLDNMGPDLLTRAVAMIDGRALSEASGRITRETVGAVAASGVDLISCGWITHSAAIIDLGLDAA
;
A
#
# COMPACT_ATOMS: atom_id res chain seq x y z
N MET A 1 -30.93 -9.73 6.88
CA MET A 1 -30.37 -8.60 7.64
C MET A 1 -29.29 -7.98 6.81
N THR A 2 -29.58 -6.80 6.27
CA THR A 2 -28.70 -5.98 5.44
C THR A 2 -27.43 -5.64 6.24
N GLN A 3 -26.32 -6.29 5.91
CA GLN A 3 -25.00 -5.84 6.38
C GLN A 3 -24.79 -4.44 5.80
N SER A 4 -24.91 -3.45 6.67
CA SER A 4 -24.33 -2.13 6.46
C SER A 4 -22.88 -2.34 6.04
N VAL A 5 -22.56 -1.91 4.82
CA VAL A 5 -21.18 -1.71 4.37
C VAL A 5 -20.63 -0.62 5.28
N LEU A 6 -20.06 -1.02 6.41
CA LEU A 6 -19.11 -0.19 7.13
C LEU A 6 -18.02 0.10 6.10
N THR A 7 -18.03 1.30 5.53
CA THR A 7 -16.84 1.85 4.88
C THR A 7 -15.73 1.72 5.92
N GLU A 8 -14.82 0.75 5.73
CA GLU A 8 -13.67 0.59 6.61
C GLU A 8 -12.96 1.94 6.67
N GLU A 9 -13.07 2.60 7.82
CA GLU A 9 -12.46 3.90 8.02
C GLU A 9 -10.94 3.72 7.92
N ILE A 10 -10.34 4.41 6.96
CA ILE A 10 -8.89 4.34 6.74
C ILE A 10 -8.22 5.15 7.85
N LEU A 11 -7.73 4.46 8.88
CA LEU A 11 -7.06 5.11 9.99
C LEU A 11 -5.78 5.80 9.51
N PRO A 12 -5.56 7.08 9.86
CA PRO A 12 -4.36 7.80 9.46
C PRO A 12 -3.13 7.20 10.13
N LEU A 13 -1.98 7.30 9.44
CA LEU A 13 -0.70 6.95 10.05
C LEU A 13 -0.33 7.98 11.13
N PRO A 14 0.22 7.56 12.28
CA PRO A 14 0.78 8.50 13.23
C PRO A 14 1.80 9.42 12.55
N ARG A 15 1.70 10.73 12.79
CA ARG A 15 2.63 11.74 12.23
C ARG A 15 4.10 11.34 12.41
N LEU A 16 4.43 10.71 13.53
CA LEU A 16 5.79 10.25 13.84
C LEU A 16 6.36 9.24 12.82
N LEU A 17 5.50 8.52 12.09
CA LEU A 17 5.93 7.59 11.04
C LEU A 17 6.04 8.26 9.66
N VAL A 18 5.29 9.34 9.43
CA VAL A 18 5.23 10.03 8.13
C VAL A 18 6.23 11.17 8.05
N GLU A 19 6.31 11.97 9.11
CA GLU A 19 7.11 13.20 9.17
C GLU A 19 8.60 12.98 8.90
N PRO A 20 9.28 11.93 9.40
CA PRO A 20 10.68 11.69 9.06
C PRO A 20 10.93 11.48 7.57
N VAL A 21 10.00 10.84 6.86
CA VAL A 21 10.08 10.63 5.40
C VAL A 21 9.95 11.96 4.67
N VAL A 22 8.95 12.77 5.05
CA VAL A 22 8.72 14.08 4.46
C VAL A 22 9.88 15.02 4.74
N ARG A 23 10.39 15.04 5.98
CA ARG A 23 11.55 15.85 6.37
C ARG A 23 12.78 15.47 5.57
N ALA A 24 13.06 14.18 5.40
CA ALA A 24 14.19 13.73 4.61
C ALA A 24 14.09 14.22 3.15
N ALA A 25 12.90 14.13 2.55
CA ALA A 25 12.65 14.62 1.20
C ALA A 25 12.79 16.15 1.07
N LEU A 26 12.31 16.92 2.06
CA LEU A 26 12.51 18.38 2.08
C LEU A 26 13.98 18.77 2.24
N ILE A 27 14.74 18.07 3.11
CA ILE A 27 16.18 18.32 3.28
C ILE A 27 16.94 18.02 1.98
N GLU A 28 16.57 16.95 1.28
CA GLU A 28 17.14 16.63 -0.03
C GLU A 28 16.90 17.76 -1.04
N ASP A 29 15.66 18.21 -1.18
CA ASP A 29 15.25 19.17 -2.22
C ASP A 29 15.74 20.60 -1.95
N LEU A 30 15.74 21.04 -0.69
CA LEU A 30 16.32 22.33 -0.27
C LEU A 30 17.85 22.36 -0.42
N GLY A 31 18.49 21.19 -0.34
CA GLY A 31 19.93 21.05 -0.42
C GLY A 31 20.66 21.97 0.56
N ARG A 32 21.65 22.72 0.06
CA ARG A 32 22.49 23.62 0.89
C ARG A 32 22.06 25.09 0.83
N ALA A 33 21.34 25.47 -0.22
CA ALA A 33 21.07 26.87 -0.55
C ALA A 33 19.62 27.29 -0.32
N GLY A 34 18.72 26.33 -0.08
CA GLY A 34 17.29 26.58 -0.06
C GLY A 34 16.73 26.85 -1.46
N ASP A 35 15.56 27.45 -1.51
CA ASP A 35 14.84 27.75 -2.75
C ASP A 35 15.24 29.12 -3.32
N ILE A 36 16.35 29.13 -4.07
CA ILE A 36 16.91 30.35 -4.66
C ILE A 36 15.98 31.03 -5.67
N THR A 37 15.06 30.27 -6.29
CA THR A 37 14.15 30.79 -7.32
C THR A 37 13.02 31.56 -6.65
N THR A 38 12.38 30.93 -5.67
CA THR A 38 11.31 31.56 -4.89
C THR A 38 11.82 32.78 -4.13
N ASP A 39 13.02 32.70 -3.54
CA ASP A 39 13.59 33.83 -2.80
C ASP A 39 13.92 35.04 -3.67
N ALA A 40 14.29 34.82 -4.93
CA ALA A 40 14.63 35.87 -5.88
C ALA A 40 13.40 36.55 -6.50
N ILE A 41 12.30 35.81 -6.69
CA ILE A 41 11.15 36.27 -7.48
C ILE A 41 9.99 36.73 -6.59
N VAL A 42 9.72 36.04 -5.49
CA VAL A 42 8.50 36.24 -4.70
C VAL A 42 8.76 37.26 -3.58
N PRO A 43 8.04 38.39 -3.49
CA PRO A 43 8.26 39.38 -2.44
C PRO A 43 8.08 38.79 -1.02
N PRO A 44 8.87 39.24 -0.03
CA PRO A 44 8.64 38.87 1.37
C PRO A 44 7.22 39.26 1.82
N GLY A 45 6.52 38.35 2.51
CA GLY A 45 5.18 38.59 3.03
C GLY A 45 4.04 38.39 2.03
N GLU A 46 4.35 38.13 0.75
CA GLU A 46 3.33 37.79 -0.26
C GLU A 46 2.56 36.53 0.15
N ARG A 47 1.25 36.51 -0.10
CA ARG A 47 0.37 35.38 0.21
C ARG A 47 -0.15 34.74 -1.07
N MET A 48 -0.31 33.44 -1.04
CA MET A 48 -0.87 32.67 -2.15
C MET A 48 -2.04 31.83 -1.68
N ARG A 49 -3.05 31.72 -2.55
CA ARG A 49 -4.04 30.65 -2.51
C ARG A 49 -3.79 29.72 -3.68
N GLY A 50 -3.91 28.43 -3.42
CA GLY A 50 -3.71 27.41 -4.44
C GLY A 50 -4.58 26.20 -4.21
N VAL A 51 -4.74 25.40 -5.25
CA VAL A 51 -5.42 24.12 -5.20
C VAL A 51 -4.49 23.03 -5.71
N ILE A 52 -4.51 21.86 -5.06
CA ILE A 52 -3.98 20.64 -5.65
C ILE A 52 -5.16 19.90 -6.25
N ALA A 53 -5.15 19.71 -7.57
CA ALA A 53 -6.23 19.07 -8.32
C ALA A 53 -5.73 17.87 -9.11
N SER A 54 -6.63 16.91 -9.37
CA SER A 54 -6.34 15.75 -10.19
C SER A 54 -6.48 16.06 -11.68
N ARG A 55 -5.57 15.51 -12.48
CA ARG A 55 -5.57 15.66 -13.95
C ARG A 55 -6.00 14.37 -14.66
N GLN A 56 -6.30 13.31 -13.91
CA GLN A 56 -6.74 12.02 -14.42
C GLN A 56 -7.59 11.26 -13.39
N ASP A 57 -8.23 10.17 -13.80
CA ASP A 57 -8.95 9.31 -12.87
C ASP A 57 -8.01 8.61 -11.89
N GLY A 58 -8.45 8.42 -10.65
CA GLY A 58 -7.64 7.73 -9.65
C GLY A 58 -8.28 7.60 -8.27
N VAL A 59 -7.49 7.13 -7.32
CA VAL A 59 -7.80 7.07 -5.89
C VAL A 59 -6.73 7.82 -5.12
N ILE A 60 -7.15 8.73 -4.25
CA ILE A 60 -6.24 9.57 -3.47
C ILE A 60 -5.63 8.78 -2.31
N SER A 61 -4.34 8.98 -2.08
CA SER A 61 -3.66 8.62 -0.84
C SER A 61 -2.43 9.51 -0.62
N GLY A 62 -2.06 9.73 0.64
CA GLY A 62 -0.86 10.51 1.02
C GLY A 62 -1.18 11.94 1.42
N ILE A 63 -2.43 12.25 1.78
CA ILE A 63 -2.87 13.57 2.22
C ILE A 63 -2.03 14.08 3.39
N ASP A 64 -1.79 13.24 4.40
CA ASP A 64 -0.99 13.61 5.56
C ASP A 64 0.46 13.96 5.19
N ALA A 65 1.05 13.22 4.24
CA ALA A 65 2.42 13.49 3.78
C ALA A 65 2.52 14.87 3.10
N ALA A 66 1.54 15.21 2.24
CA ALA A 66 1.46 16.51 1.61
C ALA A 66 1.23 17.64 2.64
N ALA A 67 0.28 17.46 3.56
CA ALA A 67 -0.01 18.45 4.60
C ALA A 67 1.20 18.68 5.54
N ILE A 68 1.91 17.61 5.91
CA ILE A 68 3.14 17.70 6.71
C ILE A 68 4.22 18.47 5.96
N ALA A 69 4.35 18.31 4.63
CA ALA A 69 5.37 19.01 3.84
C ALA A 69 5.19 20.53 3.94
N PHE A 70 3.97 21.03 3.71
CA PHE A 70 3.66 22.45 3.87
C PHE A 70 3.91 22.94 5.31
N ALA A 71 3.42 22.20 6.30
CA ALA A 71 3.55 22.59 7.71
C ALA A 71 5.01 22.58 8.23
N LEU A 72 5.90 21.76 7.65
CA LEU A 72 7.32 21.73 7.99
C LEU A 72 8.09 22.93 7.44
N ILE A 73 7.66 23.48 6.29
CA ILE A 73 8.25 24.70 5.73
C ILE A 73 7.75 25.93 6.48
N ASP A 74 6.44 26.07 6.66
CA ASP A 74 5.88 27.17 7.45
C ASP A 74 4.52 26.78 8.08
N PRO A 75 4.38 26.82 9.43
CA PRO A 75 3.13 26.50 10.11
C PRO A 75 1.98 27.47 9.82
N ALA A 76 2.24 28.62 9.19
CA ALA A 76 1.22 29.56 8.75
C ALA A 76 0.50 29.13 7.46
N VAL A 77 0.97 28.08 6.77
CA VAL A 77 0.26 27.48 5.62
C VAL A 77 -0.90 26.64 6.14
N THR A 78 -2.11 27.02 5.75
CA THR A 78 -3.32 26.27 6.04
C THR A 78 -3.61 25.30 4.89
N VAL A 79 -3.83 24.03 5.21
CA VAL A 79 -4.22 22.99 4.25
C VAL A 79 -5.64 22.54 4.59
N THR A 80 -6.56 22.71 3.66
CA THR A 80 -7.94 22.20 3.76
C THR A 80 -8.07 20.97 2.86
N VAL A 81 -8.50 19.85 3.43
CA VAL A 81 -8.72 18.60 2.70
C VAL A 81 -10.12 18.59 2.10
N GLU A 82 -10.22 18.57 0.77
CA GLU A 82 -11.48 18.45 0.05
C GLU A 82 -11.78 16.96 -0.24
N ARG A 83 -10.74 16.18 -0.50
CA ARG A 83 -10.83 14.73 -0.75
C ARG A 83 -9.74 14.00 0.02
N GLY A 84 -10.16 13.18 0.98
CA GLY A 84 -9.26 12.38 1.82
C GLY A 84 -8.74 11.12 1.14
N ASP A 85 -7.85 10.42 1.84
CA ASP A 85 -7.35 9.12 1.42
C ASP A 85 -8.50 8.12 1.19
N GLY A 86 -8.46 7.41 0.06
CA GLY A 86 -9.49 6.49 -0.41
C GLY A 86 -10.57 7.12 -1.29
N ALA A 87 -10.60 8.45 -1.40
CA ALA A 87 -11.54 9.12 -2.31
C ALA A 87 -11.18 8.85 -3.78
N ARG A 88 -12.20 8.55 -4.59
CA ARG A 88 -12.07 8.54 -6.06
C ARG A 88 -12.05 9.97 -6.59
N VAL A 89 -11.26 10.21 -7.63
CA VAL A 89 -11.13 11.50 -8.33
C VAL A 89 -11.19 11.32 -9.83
N ALA A 90 -11.61 12.39 -10.51
CA ALA A 90 -11.57 12.58 -11.96
C ALA A 90 -10.80 13.88 -12.31
N PRO A 91 -10.46 14.13 -13.59
CA PRO A 91 -9.83 15.38 -14.01
C PRO A 91 -10.60 16.62 -13.54
N GLY A 92 -9.90 17.57 -12.93
CA GLY A 92 -10.44 18.82 -12.37
C GLY A 92 -10.91 18.72 -10.92
N ASP A 93 -10.98 17.53 -10.34
CA ASP A 93 -11.34 17.38 -8.92
C ASP A 93 -10.28 17.98 -8.01
N VAL A 94 -10.70 18.92 -7.15
CA VAL A 94 -9.84 19.48 -6.11
C VAL A 94 -9.65 18.48 -4.98
N VAL A 95 -8.40 18.29 -4.56
CA VAL A 95 -7.99 17.38 -3.49
C VAL A 95 -7.62 18.15 -2.23
N LEU A 96 -6.79 19.19 -2.37
CA LEU A 96 -6.38 20.08 -1.28
C LEU A 96 -6.57 21.55 -1.69
N ARG A 97 -6.92 22.39 -0.72
CA ARG A 97 -6.81 23.86 -0.83
C ARG A 97 -5.74 24.37 0.11
N LEU A 98 -4.99 25.36 -0.35
CA LEU A 98 -3.86 25.96 0.35
C LEU A 98 -4.09 27.46 0.49
N ASP A 99 -3.79 28.02 1.67
CA ASP A 99 -3.72 29.46 1.92
C ASP A 99 -2.55 29.75 2.87
N GLY A 100 -1.63 30.62 2.48
CA GLY A 100 -0.44 30.87 3.28
C GLY A 100 0.59 31.79 2.63
N PRO A 101 1.78 31.93 3.24
CA PRO A 101 2.91 32.59 2.63
C PRO A 101 3.27 31.94 1.28
N ALA A 102 3.34 32.75 0.23
CA ALA A 102 3.55 32.27 -1.14
C ALA A 102 4.88 31.50 -1.27
N ARG A 103 5.94 32.00 -0.61
CA ARG A 103 7.26 31.34 -0.61
C ARG A 103 7.17 29.93 -0.03
N ALA A 104 6.48 29.75 1.09
CA ALA A 104 6.35 28.46 1.75
C ALA A 104 5.58 27.44 0.91
N ILE A 105 4.49 27.87 0.27
CA ILE A 105 3.69 27.00 -0.61
C ILE A 105 4.53 26.52 -1.80
N LEU A 106 5.21 27.43 -2.49
CA LEU A 106 6.01 27.09 -3.67
C LEU A 106 7.21 26.19 -3.33
N THR A 107 7.90 26.46 -2.22
CA THR A 107 9.03 25.65 -1.78
C THR A 107 8.62 24.22 -1.37
N ALA A 108 7.46 24.04 -0.74
CA ALA A 108 6.98 22.72 -0.32
C ALA A 108 6.34 21.90 -1.47
N GLU A 109 5.94 22.56 -2.56
CA GLU A 109 5.11 22.00 -3.62
C GLU A 109 5.63 20.65 -4.14
N ARG A 110 6.91 20.61 -4.56
CA ARG A 110 7.44 19.45 -5.27
C ARG A 110 7.47 18.20 -4.40
N VAL A 111 7.91 18.33 -3.14
CA VAL A 111 7.93 17.22 -2.18
C VAL A 111 6.51 16.76 -1.84
N ALA A 112 5.58 17.71 -1.62
CA ALA A 112 4.17 17.39 -1.36
C ALA A 112 3.55 16.60 -2.52
N LEU A 113 3.71 17.09 -3.75
CA LEU A 113 3.19 16.43 -4.96
C LEU A 113 3.85 15.07 -5.20
N ASN A 114 5.18 14.96 -5.07
CA ASN A 114 5.89 13.70 -5.31
C ASN A 114 5.35 12.56 -4.43
N LEU A 115 5.13 12.82 -3.14
CA LEU A 115 4.58 11.83 -2.21
C LEU A 115 3.10 11.56 -2.48
N LEU A 116 2.28 12.59 -2.67
CA LEU A 116 0.85 12.47 -2.92
C LEU A 116 0.55 11.72 -4.23
N CYS A 117 1.23 12.07 -5.32
CA CYS A 117 1.13 11.41 -6.63
C CYS A 117 1.54 9.95 -6.56
N ARG A 118 2.63 9.64 -5.84
CA ARG A 118 3.15 8.27 -5.70
C ARG A 118 2.23 7.39 -4.87
N MET A 119 1.76 7.88 -3.72
CA MET A 119 0.81 7.14 -2.87
C MET A 119 -0.53 6.95 -3.56
N SER A 120 -1.05 7.99 -4.21
CA SER A 120 -2.29 7.88 -4.99
C SER A 120 -2.13 6.92 -6.19
N GLY A 121 -0.95 6.80 -6.77
CA GLY A 121 -0.60 5.76 -7.75
C GLY A 121 -0.77 4.34 -7.22
N VAL A 122 -0.23 4.06 -6.02
CA VAL A 122 -0.37 2.77 -5.32
C VAL A 122 -1.83 2.47 -4.99
N ALA A 123 -2.58 3.46 -4.48
CA ALA A 123 -4.00 3.32 -4.17
C ALA A 123 -4.82 3.04 -5.43
N THR A 124 -4.53 3.74 -6.53
CA THR A 124 -5.21 3.55 -7.83
C THR A 124 -4.94 2.16 -8.41
N ALA A 125 -3.68 1.71 -8.40
CA ALA A 125 -3.30 0.37 -8.86
C ALA A 125 -3.98 -0.73 -8.04
N THR A 126 -4.00 -0.56 -6.72
CA THR A 126 -4.68 -1.50 -5.81
C THR A 126 -6.18 -1.54 -6.08
N ASN A 127 -6.83 -0.38 -6.21
CA ASN A 127 -8.25 -0.30 -6.51
C ASN A 127 -8.59 -0.98 -7.84
N GLY A 128 -7.74 -0.83 -8.85
CA GLY A 128 -7.90 -1.50 -10.14
C GLY A 128 -7.93 -3.03 -10.04
N LEU A 129 -7.12 -3.63 -9.15
CA LEU A 129 -7.16 -5.07 -8.88
C LEU A 129 -8.37 -5.48 -8.03
N VAL A 130 -8.71 -4.70 -7.01
CA VAL A 130 -9.87 -4.96 -6.15
C VAL A 130 -11.16 -5.00 -6.98
N GLU A 131 -11.37 -3.99 -7.84
CA GLU A 131 -12.54 -3.92 -8.71
C GLU A 131 -12.56 -5.06 -9.75
N ALA A 132 -11.40 -5.48 -10.26
CA ALA A 132 -11.31 -6.60 -11.20
C ALA A 132 -11.56 -7.96 -10.52
N ALA A 133 -11.21 -8.13 -9.25
CA ALA A 133 -11.38 -9.38 -8.51
C ALA A 133 -12.80 -9.56 -7.94
N ARG A 134 -13.42 -8.46 -7.50
CA ARG A 134 -14.71 -8.42 -6.77
C ARG A 134 -15.83 -9.26 -7.43
N PRO A 135 -16.04 -9.27 -8.76
CA PRO A 135 -17.12 -10.06 -9.38
C PRO A 135 -16.91 -11.57 -9.33
N HIS A 136 -15.69 -12.03 -9.04
CA HIS A 136 -15.29 -13.43 -9.22
C HIS A 136 -15.14 -14.20 -7.91
N GLY A 137 -14.97 -13.52 -6.78
CA GLY A 137 -14.76 -14.21 -5.51
C GLY A 137 -14.65 -13.28 -4.31
N LYS A 138 -14.41 -13.88 -3.15
CA LYS A 138 -14.26 -13.20 -1.86
C LYS A 138 -12.83 -12.74 -1.55
N ALA A 139 -11.90 -12.99 -2.46
CA ALA A 139 -10.48 -12.81 -2.19
C ALA A 139 -10.13 -11.34 -1.90
N SER A 140 -9.33 -11.11 -0.87
CA SER A 140 -8.77 -9.78 -0.58
C SER A 140 -7.44 -9.59 -1.32
N ILE A 141 -7.28 -8.45 -1.99
CA ILE A 141 -6.00 -8.07 -2.59
C ILE A 141 -5.06 -7.61 -1.47
N VAL A 142 -3.89 -8.24 -1.35
CA VAL A 142 -2.90 -7.89 -0.33
C VAL A 142 -1.57 -7.43 -0.94
N CYS A 143 -0.93 -6.47 -0.28
CA CYS A 143 0.41 -6.01 -0.65
C CYS A 143 1.51 -6.98 -0.18
N THR A 144 2.78 -6.62 -0.42
CA THR A 144 3.93 -7.43 0.02
C THR A 144 4.98 -6.57 0.73
N ARG A 145 6.16 -7.13 0.99
CA ARG A 145 7.35 -6.38 1.41
C ARG A 145 8.18 -5.82 0.25
N LYS A 146 7.77 -6.07 -1.00
CA LYS A 146 8.39 -5.50 -2.22
C LYS A 146 7.94 -4.04 -2.36
N THR A 147 8.50 -3.20 -1.52
CA THR A 147 8.16 -1.78 -1.38
C THR A 147 9.36 -0.91 -1.73
N THR A 148 9.13 0.35 -2.06
CA THR A 148 10.22 1.32 -2.18
C THR A 148 10.91 1.46 -0.82
N PRO A 149 12.26 1.40 -0.75
CA PRO A 149 12.99 1.61 0.50
C PRO A 149 12.60 2.95 1.16
N GLY A 150 12.39 2.95 2.47
CA GLY A 150 11.96 4.14 3.22
C GLY A 150 10.47 4.48 3.16
N LEU A 151 9.72 3.98 2.17
CA LEU A 151 8.30 4.35 1.98
C LEU A 151 7.30 3.27 2.39
N ARG A 152 7.75 2.17 3.00
CA ARG A 152 6.89 1.00 3.28
C ARG A 152 5.60 1.33 4.02
N ALA A 153 5.68 2.18 5.05
CA ALA A 153 4.50 2.54 5.83
C ALA A 153 3.48 3.30 4.97
N LEU A 154 3.94 4.28 4.19
CA LEU A 154 3.07 5.06 3.31
C LEU A 154 2.50 4.19 2.18
N GLU A 155 3.31 3.33 1.53
CA GLU A 155 2.83 2.46 0.45
C GLU A 155 1.79 1.44 0.96
N LYS A 156 1.98 0.88 2.15
CA LYS A 156 1.00 -0.02 2.78
C LYS A 156 -0.28 0.71 3.20
N HIS A 157 -0.17 1.96 3.63
CA HIS A 157 -1.34 2.82 3.86
C HIS A 157 -2.10 3.11 2.56
N ALA A 158 -1.38 3.41 1.47
CA ALA A 158 -1.97 3.60 0.15
C ALA A 158 -2.68 2.35 -0.39
N VAL A 159 -2.17 1.15 -0.11
CA VAL A 159 -2.87 -0.12 -0.41
C VAL A 159 -4.22 -0.18 0.31
N ARG A 160 -4.28 0.18 1.60
CA ARG A 160 -5.54 0.26 2.35
C ARG A 160 -6.48 1.31 1.75
N ALA A 161 -5.95 2.47 1.38
CA ALA A 161 -6.72 3.51 0.70
C ALA A 161 -7.32 3.04 -0.64
N GLY A 162 -6.61 2.18 -1.37
CA GLY A 162 -7.11 1.55 -2.59
C GLY A 162 -8.18 0.47 -2.38
N GLY A 163 -8.49 0.11 -1.13
CA GLY A 163 -9.41 -0.98 -0.78
C GLY A 163 -8.75 -2.35 -0.67
N GLY A 164 -7.41 -2.41 -0.68
CA GLY A 164 -6.65 -3.63 -0.41
C GLY A 164 -6.42 -3.86 1.08
N SER A 165 -5.66 -4.90 1.39
CA SER A 165 -5.29 -5.29 2.74
C SER A 165 -3.78 -5.45 2.89
N ASN A 166 -3.30 -5.35 4.13
CA ASN A 166 -1.87 -5.47 4.40
C ASN A 166 -1.51 -6.92 4.71
N HIS A 167 -0.59 -7.47 3.93
CA HIS A 167 0.27 -8.58 4.41
C HIS A 167 1.19 -8.05 5.52
N ARG A 168 2.02 -8.92 6.11
CA ARG A 168 3.00 -8.54 7.13
C ARG A 168 3.82 -7.30 6.74
N PHE A 169 4.00 -6.39 7.68
CA PHE A 169 4.80 -5.18 7.53
C PHE A 169 6.29 -5.50 7.43
N GLY A 170 6.78 -6.44 8.24
CA GLY A 170 8.20 -6.62 8.47
C GLY A 170 8.62 -8.09 8.53
N LEU A 171 9.77 -8.31 9.17
CA LEU A 171 10.24 -9.66 9.52
C LEU A 171 9.85 -10.01 10.96
N ASP A 172 9.30 -9.05 11.69
CA ASP A 172 9.08 -9.01 13.12
C ASP A 172 7.62 -9.24 13.53
N ASP A 173 6.68 -9.19 12.58
CA ASP A 173 5.23 -9.25 12.85
C ASP A 173 4.55 -10.54 12.38
N ALA A 174 5.15 -11.30 11.45
CA ALA A 174 4.71 -12.65 11.08
C ALA A 174 5.85 -13.50 10.52
N VAL A 175 5.76 -14.82 10.75
CA VAL A 175 6.67 -15.79 10.14
C VAL A 175 6.18 -16.13 8.75
N LEU A 176 7.09 -16.06 7.76
CA LEU A 176 6.87 -16.58 6.41
C LEU A 176 8.01 -17.51 6.04
N ILE A 177 7.72 -18.80 6.03
CA ILE A 177 8.61 -19.87 5.61
C ILE A 177 8.60 -19.90 4.07
N LYS A 178 9.78 -19.97 3.47
CA LYS A 178 10.00 -19.98 2.02
C LYS A 178 10.85 -21.20 1.65
N ASP A 179 10.93 -21.52 0.36
CA ASP A 179 11.80 -22.52 -0.25
C ASP A 179 13.20 -22.64 0.42
N ASN A 180 13.90 -21.52 0.61
CA ASN A 180 15.23 -21.47 1.19
C ASN A 180 15.23 -21.85 2.68
N HIS A 181 14.18 -21.48 3.41
CA HIS A 181 14.02 -21.87 4.82
C HIS A 181 13.71 -23.36 4.94
N VAL A 182 12.86 -23.89 4.05
CA VAL A 182 12.50 -25.31 3.98
C VAL A 182 13.75 -26.16 3.69
N ALA A 183 14.55 -25.76 2.70
CA ALA A 183 15.79 -26.43 2.34
C ALA A 183 16.77 -26.52 3.52
N VAL A 184 16.96 -25.42 4.26
CA VAL A 184 17.87 -25.37 5.43
C VAL A 184 17.27 -26.11 6.64
N ALA A 185 15.96 -26.11 6.81
CA ALA A 185 15.30 -26.78 7.93
C ALA A 185 15.24 -28.31 7.77
N GLY A 186 15.41 -28.81 6.55
CA GLY A 186 15.30 -30.23 6.21
C GLY A 186 13.88 -30.68 5.88
N GLY A 187 13.04 -29.79 5.33
CA GLY A 187 11.66 -30.08 4.92
C GLY A 187 10.62 -29.15 5.55
N ILE A 188 9.37 -29.22 5.04
CA ILE A 188 8.26 -28.33 5.45
C ILE A 188 7.86 -28.57 6.89
N VAL A 189 7.64 -29.84 7.26
CA VAL A 189 7.25 -30.23 8.61
C VAL A 189 8.26 -29.75 9.67
N PRO A 190 9.57 -30.02 9.54
CA PRO A 190 10.57 -29.46 10.45
C PRO A 190 10.59 -27.94 10.49
N ALA A 191 10.42 -27.25 9.36
CA ALA A 191 10.42 -25.79 9.30
C ALA A 191 9.27 -25.20 10.13
N ILE A 192 8.05 -25.70 9.94
CA ILE A 192 6.85 -25.23 10.64
C ILE A 192 6.96 -25.52 12.15
N GLN A 193 7.39 -26.73 12.53
CA GLN A 193 7.54 -27.10 13.94
C GLN A 193 8.60 -26.24 14.66
N ARG A 194 9.74 -25.99 14.01
CA ARG A 194 10.79 -25.12 14.57
C ARG A 194 10.33 -23.67 14.69
N ALA A 195 9.60 -23.16 13.70
CA ALA A 195 9.00 -21.83 13.77
C ALA A 195 8.01 -21.73 14.94
N ARG A 196 7.12 -22.71 15.09
CA ARG A 196 6.11 -22.76 16.17
C ARG A 196 6.72 -22.83 17.56
N ALA A 197 7.83 -23.55 17.72
CA ALA A 197 8.54 -23.62 19.00
C ALA A 197 9.17 -22.29 19.44
N ARG A 198 9.31 -21.31 18.52
CA ARG A 198 9.95 -20.00 18.78
C ARG A 198 8.97 -18.83 18.69
N ALA A 199 7.92 -18.97 17.89
CA ALA A 199 6.91 -17.93 17.70
C ALA A 199 6.14 -17.69 19.00
N GLY A 200 5.92 -16.41 19.34
CA GLY A 200 4.98 -16.06 20.39
C GLY A 200 3.55 -16.41 19.98
N HIS A 201 2.66 -16.62 20.94
CA HIS A 201 1.26 -17.04 20.70
C HIS A 201 0.43 -16.06 19.83
N LEU A 202 0.91 -14.83 19.61
CA LEU A 202 0.28 -13.82 18.74
C LEU A 202 0.86 -13.77 17.31
N VAL A 203 1.92 -14.53 17.03
CA VAL A 203 2.62 -14.49 15.73
C VAL A 203 2.12 -15.63 14.85
N LYS A 204 1.52 -15.27 13.70
CA LYS A 204 1.06 -16.22 12.69
C LYS A 204 2.22 -16.82 11.91
N ILE A 205 2.07 -18.07 11.50
CA ILE A 205 3.04 -18.81 10.67
C ILE A 205 2.42 -19.11 9.32
N GLU A 206 3.00 -18.52 8.29
CA GLU A 206 2.68 -18.78 6.89
C GLU A 206 3.79 -19.64 6.26
N CYS A 207 3.40 -20.60 5.41
CA CYS A 207 4.34 -21.39 4.62
C CYS A 207 4.05 -21.26 3.13
N GLU A 208 5.07 -20.88 2.36
CA GLU A 208 5.03 -20.91 0.91
C GLU A 208 5.22 -22.33 0.40
N VAL A 209 4.37 -22.74 -0.55
CA VAL A 209 4.35 -24.06 -1.17
C VAL A 209 4.11 -23.92 -2.68
N ASP A 210 4.75 -24.76 -3.48
CA ASP A 210 4.63 -24.77 -4.95
C ASP A 210 3.96 -26.03 -5.51
N SER A 211 3.62 -27.00 -4.65
CA SER A 211 2.96 -28.26 -5.01
C SER A 211 1.85 -28.66 -4.02
N LEU A 212 0.95 -29.55 -4.44
CA LEU A 212 -0.11 -30.06 -3.55
C LEU A 212 0.47 -31.02 -2.49
N GLU A 213 1.55 -31.72 -2.80
CA GLU A 213 2.24 -32.59 -1.85
C GLU A 213 2.84 -31.77 -0.70
N GLN A 214 3.48 -30.64 -1.03
CA GLN A 214 3.98 -29.69 -0.03
C GLN A 214 2.85 -29.09 0.81
N LEU A 215 1.71 -28.78 0.18
CA LEU A 215 0.52 -28.32 0.88
C LEU A 215 0.02 -29.38 1.88
N GLU A 216 0.06 -30.67 1.51
CA GLU A 216 -0.35 -31.77 2.40
C GLU A 216 0.55 -31.82 3.65
N GLU A 217 1.86 -31.73 3.45
CA GLU A 217 2.83 -31.67 4.54
C GLU A 217 2.55 -30.49 5.48
N ALA A 218 2.33 -29.30 4.94
CA ALA A 218 2.06 -28.10 5.73
C ALA A 218 0.76 -28.22 6.56
N LEU A 219 -0.30 -28.77 5.96
CA LEU A 219 -1.59 -28.99 6.61
C LEU A 219 -1.52 -30.08 7.70
N SER A 220 -0.67 -31.11 7.53
CA SER A 220 -0.50 -32.20 8.50
C SER A 220 -0.03 -31.74 9.89
N VAL A 221 0.61 -30.56 9.95
CA VAL A 221 1.12 -29.94 11.18
C VAL A 221 0.46 -28.60 11.54
N GLY A 222 -0.68 -28.30 10.89
CA GLY A 222 -1.59 -27.21 11.25
C GLY A 222 -1.02 -25.80 11.08
N VAL A 223 -0.45 -25.47 9.92
CA VAL A 223 0.00 -24.11 9.59
C VAL A 223 -1.16 -23.09 9.62
N ASP A 224 -0.89 -21.82 9.96
CA ASP A 224 -1.96 -20.80 10.04
C ASP A 224 -2.42 -20.33 8.65
N ALA A 225 -1.47 -20.20 7.72
CA ALA A 225 -1.70 -19.73 6.36
C ALA A 225 -0.74 -20.44 5.37
N VAL A 226 -1.17 -20.57 4.13
CA VAL A 226 -0.36 -21.12 3.04
C VAL A 226 -0.34 -20.18 1.84
N LEU A 227 0.86 -19.89 1.35
CA LEU A 227 1.08 -19.13 0.13
C LEU A 227 1.30 -20.12 -1.02
N LEU A 228 0.33 -20.19 -1.92
CA LEU A 228 0.28 -21.05 -3.10
C LEU A 228 1.03 -20.35 -4.23
N ASP A 229 2.32 -20.64 -4.38
CA ASP A 229 3.19 -19.88 -5.29
C ASP A 229 3.07 -20.37 -6.75
N ASN A 230 2.79 -19.43 -7.66
CA ASN A 230 2.75 -19.63 -9.10
C ASN A 230 1.81 -20.77 -9.58
N MET A 231 0.82 -21.15 -8.78
CA MET A 231 -0.18 -22.14 -9.14
C MET A 231 -1.24 -21.55 -10.09
N GLY A 232 -1.61 -22.29 -11.14
CA GLY A 232 -2.71 -21.91 -12.04
C GLY A 232 -4.10 -22.11 -11.41
N PRO A 233 -5.17 -21.53 -11.98
CA PRO A 233 -6.52 -21.54 -11.40
C PRO A 233 -7.07 -22.93 -11.03
N ASP A 234 -6.83 -23.95 -11.87
CA ASP A 234 -7.29 -25.31 -11.60
C ASP A 234 -6.58 -25.92 -10.38
N LEU A 235 -5.28 -25.65 -10.25
CA LEU A 235 -4.48 -26.14 -9.13
C LEU A 235 -4.84 -25.39 -7.84
N LEU A 236 -5.08 -24.08 -7.93
CA LEU A 236 -5.58 -23.27 -6.81
C LEU A 236 -6.93 -23.79 -6.32
N THR A 237 -7.86 -24.12 -7.22
CA THR A 237 -9.18 -24.67 -6.84
C THR A 237 -9.04 -25.98 -6.06
N ARG A 238 -8.15 -26.86 -6.51
CA ARG A 238 -7.83 -28.11 -5.80
C ARG A 238 -7.16 -27.85 -4.45
N ALA A 239 -6.23 -26.89 -4.38
CA ALA A 239 -5.55 -26.50 -3.15
C ALA A 239 -6.55 -25.94 -2.12
N VAL A 240 -7.46 -25.05 -2.52
CA VAL A 240 -8.51 -24.49 -1.66
C VAL A 240 -9.42 -25.60 -1.13
N ALA A 241 -9.85 -26.53 -1.98
CA ALA A 241 -10.66 -27.67 -1.56
C ALA A 241 -9.90 -28.59 -0.58
N MET A 242 -8.59 -28.74 -0.75
CA MET A 242 -7.74 -29.52 0.14
C MET A 242 -7.49 -28.83 1.48
N ILE A 243 -7.37 -27.50 1.50
CA ILE A 243 -7.24 -26.70 2.72
C ILE A 243 -8.48 -26.83 3.59
N ASP A 244 -9.68 -26.79 2.98
CA ASP A 244 -10.97 -27.00 3.65
C ASP A 244 -11.13 -26.17 4.94
N GLY A 245 -10.74 -24.89 4.87
CA GLY A 245 -10.81 -23.94 5.99
C GLY A 245 -9.82 -24.18 7.14
N ARG A 246 -8.89 -25.14 7.02
CA ARG A 246 -7.88 -25.43 8.08
C ARG A 246 -6.77 -24.39 8.17
N ALA A 247 -6.53 -23.64 7.10
CA ALA A 247 -5.56 -22.56 7.00
C ALA A 247 -6.10 -21.46 6.08
N LEU A 248 -5.56 -20.23 6.18
CA LEU A 248 -5.82 -19.20 5.17
C LEU A 248 -5.09 -19.52 3.88
N SER A 249 -5.77 -19.34 2.75
CA SER A 249 -5.20 -19.55 1.42
C SER A 249 -4.80 -18.22 0.77
N GLU A 250 -3.53 -18.08 0.40
CA GLU A 250 -3.00 -16.94 -0.33
C GLU A 250 -2.47 -17.37 -1.70
N ALA A 251 -2.96 -16.78 -2.78
CA ALA A 251 -2.37 -16.96 -4.10
C ALA A 251 -1.30 -15.89 -4.40
N SER A 252 -0.19 -16.32 -4.99
CA SER A 252 0.90 -15.44 -5.45
C SER A 252 1.34 -15.83 -6.86
N GLY A 253 1.94 -14.87 -7.58
CA GLY A 253 2.61 -15.12 -8.85
C GLY A 253 1.89 -14.49 -10.04
N ARG A 254 2.58 -13.57 -10.73
CA ARG A 254 2.14 -12.95 -12.00
C ARG A 254 0.69 -12.46 -12.02
N ILE A 255 0.23 -11.89 -10.91
CA ILE A 255 -1.10 -11.27 -10.78
C ILE A 255 -1.12 -9.98 -11.60
N THR A 256 -2.07 -9.89 -12.54
CA THR A 256 -2.38 -8.69 -13.33
C THR A 256 -3.88 -8.41 -13.25
N ARG A 257 -4.32 -7.29 -13.82
CA ARG A 257 -5.75 -6.97 -13.88
C ARG A 257 -6.54 -8.00 -14.70
N GLU A 258 -5.90 -8.63 -15.68
CA GLU A 258 -6.49 -9.64 -16.55
C GLU A 258 -6.53 -11.02 -15.88
N THR A 259 -5.55 -11.35 -15.03
CA THR A 259 -5.46 -12.68 -14.40
C THR A 259 -6.16 -12.75 -13.05
N VAL A 260 -6.31 -11.63 -12.33
CA VAL A 260 -6.82 -11.60 -10.95
C VAL A 260 -8.23 -12.18 -10.82
N GLY A 261 -9.10 -12.00 -11.82
CA GLY A 261 -10.45 -12.56 -11.80
C GLY A 261 -10.47 -14.08 -11.75
N ALA A 262 -9.67 -14.74 -12.59
CA ALA A 262 -9.57 -16.20 -12.59
C ALA A 262 -8.95 -16.75 -11.31
N VAL A 263 -7.97 -16.03 -10.74
CA VAL A 263 -7.37 -16.39 -9.44
C VAL A 263 -8.41 -16.24 -8.32
N ALA A 264 -9.18 -15.16 -8.28
CA ALA A 264 -10.24 -14.96 -7.29
C ALA A 264 -11.35 -16.02 -7.39
N ALA A 265 -11.70 -16.45 -8.60
CA ALA A 265 -12.69 -17.50 -8.84
C ALA A 265 -12.30 -18.88 -8.28
N SER A 266 -11.01 -19.12 -8.02
CA SER A 266 -10.54 -20.37 -7.39
C SER A 266 -10.98 -20.51 -5.92
N GLY A 267 -11.45 -19.43 -5.30
CA GLY A 267 -11.96 -19.41 -3.92
C GLY A 267 -10.92 -19.11 -2.85
N VAL A 268 -9.69 -18.74 -3.24
CA VAL A 268 -8.65 -18.30 -2.30
C VAL A 268 -9.10 -17.13 -1.43
N ASP A 269 -8.57 -17.03 -0.22
CA ASP A 269 -8.91 -15.96 0.72
C ASP A 269 -8.16 -14.67 0.40
N LEU A 270 -6.91 -14.79 -0.04
CA LEU A 270 -6.00 -13.67 -0.30
C LEU A 270 -5.34 -13.81 -1.68
N ILE A 271 -5.05 -12.68 -2.32
CA ILE A 271 -4.22 -12.60 -3.53
C ILE A 271 -3.14 -11.56 -3.30
N SER A 272 -1.88 -12.00 -3.19
CA SER A 272 -0.77 -11.09 -2.98
C SER A 272 -0.16 -10.58 -4.28
N CYS A 273 0.11 -9.27 -4.30
CA CYS A 273 0.61 -8.60 -5.47
C CYS A 273 1.73 -7.64 -5.10
N GLY A 274 2.92 -7.84 -5.68
CA GLY A 274 4.07 -6.98 -5.43
C GLY A 274 4.03 -5.66 -6.20
N TRP A 275 3.57 -5.70 -7.45
CA TRP A 275 3.76 -4.57 -8.36
C TRP A 275 2.91 -3.35 -7.98
N ILE A 276 1.79 -3.55 -7.28
CA ILE A 276 0.95 -2.45 -6.77
C ILE A 276 1.72 -1.52 -5.82
N THR A 277 2.82 -1.99 -5.21
CA THR A 277 3.75 -1.13 -4.47
C THR A 277 4.96 -0.77 -5.33
N HIS A 278 5.88 -1.70 -5.63
CA HIS A 278 7.17 -1.34 -6.24
C HIS A 278 7.11 -0.79 -7.68
N SER A 279 6.00 -0.98 -8.41
CA SER A 279 5.89 -0.62 -9.84
C SER A 279 4.61 0.12 -10.21
N ALA A 280 3.80 0.54 -9.23
CA ALA A 280 2.60 1.34 -9.53
C ALA A 280 2.99 2.65 -10.23
N ALA A 281 2.30 2.96 -11.32
CA ALA A 281 2.43 4.26 -11.98
C ALA A 281 1.97 5.36 -11.02
N ILE A 282 2.69 6.48 -11.01
CA ILE A 282 2.24 7.68 -10.29
C ILE A 282 0.98 8.23 -10.97
N ILE A 283 0.14 8.93 -10.21
CA ILE A 283 -0.93 9.73 -10.84
C ILE A 283 -0.55 11.21 -10.95
N ASP A 284 -1.13 11.91 -11.93
CA ASP A 284 -0.88 13.33 -12.14
C ASP A 284 -1.81 14.20 -11.27
N LEU A 285 -1.21 14.82 -10.25
CA LEU A 285 -1.80 15.88 -9.43
C LEU A 285 -0.95 17.14 -9.60
N GLY A 286 -1.60 18.28 -9.80
CA GLY A 286 -0.94 19.56 -10.00
C GLY A 286 -1.35 20.59 -8.96
N LEU A 287 -0.42 21.45 -8.56
CA LEU A 287 -0.71 22.66 -7.80
C LEU A 287 -0.92 23.82 -8.78
N ASP A 288 -2.09 24.45 -8.71
CA ASP A 288 -2.44 25.61 -9.53
C ASP A 288 -2.84 26.78 -8.61
N ALA A 289 -2.44 28.00 -8.98
CA ALA A 289 -2.88 29.21 -8.28
C ALA A 289 -4.39 29.40 -8.44
N ALA A 290 -5.07 29.76 -7.35
CA ALA A 290 -6.52 29.97 -7.31
C ALA A 290 -6.92 31.42 -7.60
#